data_AF-A0A7W1RZS3-F1
#
_entry.id   AF-A0A7W1RZS3-F1
#
_cell.length_a   1.000
_cell.length_b   1.000
_cell.length_c   1.000
_cell.angle_alpha   90.00
_cell.angle_beta   90.00
_cell.angle_gamma   90.00
#
_symmetry.space_group_name_H-M   'P 1'
#
loop_
_entity.id
_entity.type
_entity.pdbx_description
1 polymer ?
#
loop_
_entity_poly.entity_id
_entity_poly.type
_entity_poly.pdbx_seq_one_letter_code
_entity_poly.pdbx_strand_id
1 'polypeptide(L)'
;MARRDVLRLTPKPPSDGFPDVLAALDRTVALGRWQAPEIGGPRFAPALRGDPSVRCQPFPRLVVILRGRMRYASSRRGARSLVDGGAGSVFFWASNAWNLEFWDAATEFLGCVYRPDFVRVLRFTHPGGRMAAGPARIAHHTRAPLGAAGRQLLASLDALAEDG
;
A
#
# COMPACT_ATOMS: atom_id res chain seq x y z
N MET A 1 -1.41 -39.16 15.86
CA MET A 1 -0.19 -38.69 15.15
C MET A 1 -0.59 -37.54 14.23
N ALA A 2 -0.46 -36.29 14.69
CA ALA A 2 -0.78 -35.11 13.87
C ALA A 2 0.43 -34.74 13.02
N ARG A 3 0.27 -34.70 11.69
CA ARG A 3 1.30 -34.23 10.76
C ARG A 3 1.55 -32.74 11.04
N ARG A 4 2.76 -32.41 11.48
CA ARG A 4 3.27 -31.03 11.49
C ARG A 4 3.52 -30.63 10.04
N ASP A 5 2.57 -29.92 9.44
CA ASP A 5 2.84 -29.14 8.24
C ASP A 5 3.84 -28.04 8.62
N VAL A 6 5.12 -28.33 8.39
CA VAL A 6 6.17 -27.31 8.43
C VAL A 6 5.87 -26.37 7.27
N LEU A 7 5.18 -25.27 7.57
CA LEU A 7 5.05 -24.13 6.67
C LEU A 7 6.45 -23.80 6.16
N ARG A 8 6.72 -24.15 4.89
CA ARG A 8 7.96 -23.75 4.22
C ARG A 8 7.92 -22.24 4.13
N LEU A 9 8.62 -21.59 5.05
CA LEU A 9 8.83 -20.14 5.02
C LEU A 9 9.57 -19.82 3.72
N THR A 10 8.93 -19.06 2.83
CA THR A 10 9.58 -18.53 1.65
C THR A 10 10.82 -17.74 2.07
N PRO A 11 12.01 -17.96 1.47
CA PRO A 11 13.20 -17.19 1.81
C PRO A 11 12.94 -15.69 1.69
N LYS A 12 13.39 -14.92 2.69
CA LYS A 12 13.28 -13.45 2.69
C LYS A 12 13.99 -12.90 1.43
N PRO A 13 13.31 -12.12 0.57
CA PRO A 13 13.96 -11.55 -0.59
C PRO A 13 15.06 -10.55 -0.16
N PRO A 14 16.10 -10.34 -0.99
CA PRO A 14 17.13 -9.34 -0.73
C PRO A 14 16.50 -7.96 -0.51
N SER A 15 17.12 -7.18 0.38
CA SER A 15 16.67 -5.83 0.74
C SER A 15 17.80 -4.86 0.42
N ASP A 16 17.51 -3.86 -0.41
CA ASP A 16 18.46 -2.78 -0.68
C ASP A 16 18.71 -1.92 0.56
N GLY A 17 17.76 -1.96 1.50
CA GLY A 17 17.85 -1.32 2.80
C GLY A 17 17.72 0.20 2.76
N PHE A 18 17.17 0.76 3.82
CA PHE A 18 17.32 2.17 4.16
C PHE A 18 17.38 2.30 5.69
N PRO A 19 18.03 3.35 6.23
CA PRO A 19 18.39 3.43 7.63
C PRO A 19 17.18 3.19 8.53
N ASP A 20 17.33 2.27 9.48
CA ASP A 20 16.35 1.83 10.49
C ASP A 20 14.89 1.86 10.01
N VAL A 21 14.44 0.75 9.41
CA VAL A 21 13.06 0.58 8.93
C VAL A 21 12.03 0.80 10.05
N LEU A 22 12.36 0.49 11.31
CA LEU A 22 11.46 0.72 12.44
C LEU A 22 11.31 2.21 12.68
N ALA A 23 12.42 2.94 12.80
CA ALA A 23 12.36 4.40 12.92
C ALA A 23 11.67 5.08 11.71
N ALA A 24 11.77 4.52 10.51
CA ALA A 24 11.04 5.00 9.34
C ALA A 24 9.54 4.74 9.44
N LEU A 25 9.12 3.60 9.97
CA LEU A 25 7.72 3.29 10.26
C LEU A 25 7.19 4.21 11.36
N ASP A 26 7.92 4.38 12.47
CA ASP A 26 7.51 5.23 13.59
C ASP A 26 7.29 6.68 13.14
N ARG A 27 8.22 7.25 12.35
CA ARG A 27 8.05 8.59 11.76
C ARG A 27 6.84 8.66 10.83
N THR A 28 6.60 7.61 10.05
CA THR A 28 5.45 7.56 9.14
C THR A 28 4.13 7.52 9.92
N VAL A 29 4.09 6.76 11.01
CA VAL A 29 2.92 6.71 11.91
C VAL A 29 2.68 8.07 12.54
N ALA A 30 3.72 8.76 13.01
CA ALA A 30 3.60 10.09 13.59
C ALA A 30 3.11 11.16 12.59
N LEU A 31 3.44 11.02 11.30
CA LEU A 31 3.03 11.94 10.24
C LEU A 31 1.62 11.67 9.69
N GLY A 32 1.11 10.45 9.85
CA GLY A 32 -0.14 10.03 9.25
C GLY A 32 -1.36 10.74 9.84
N ARG A 33 -2.26 11.22 8.96
CA ARG A 33 -3.58 11.75 9.32
C ARG A 33 -4.61 10.62 9.40
N TRP A 34 -4.50 9.79 10.44
CA TRP A 34 -5.27 8.54 10.61
C TRP A 34 -6.78 8.70 10.83
N GLN A 35 -7.27 9.92 11.00
CA GLN A 35 -8.69 10.18 11.30
C GLN A 35 -9.60 10.05 10.07
N ALA A 36 -9.03 10.11 8.85
CA ALA A 36 -9.77 9.97 7.61
C ALA A 36 -8.91 9.26 6.55
N PRO A 37 -8.57 7.97 6.76
CA PRO A 37 -7.85 7.22 5.76
C PRO A 37 -8.76 6.97 4.55
N GLU A 38 -8.20 7.12 3.37
CA GLU A 38 -8.90 6.84 2.13
C GLU A 38 -8.81 5.36 1.84
N ILE A 39 -9.95 4.71 1.66
CA ILE A 39 -10.06 3.25 1.51
C ILE A 39 -10.54 2.93 0.10
N GLY A 40 -9.72 2.20 -0.66
CA GLY A 40 -10.12 1.66 -1.96
C GLY A 40 -10.41 0.16 -1.90
N GLY A 41 -11.53 -0.23 -2.51
CA GLY A 41 -11.99 -1.61 -2.65
C GLY A 41 -11.71 -2.23 -4.03
N PRO A 42 -11.94 -3.53 -4.19
CA PRO A 42 -11.56 -4.29 -5.39
C PRO A 42 -12.59 -4.26 -6.53
N ARG A 43 -13.82 -3.82 -6.26
CA ARG A 43 -14.86 -3.71 -7.30
C ARG A 43 -14.40 -2.74 -8.39
N PHE A 44 -14.51 -3.12 -9.65
CA PHE A 44 -14.09 -2.23 -10.73
C PHE A 44 -15.01 -1.02 -10.83
N ALA A 45 -14.41 0.15 -10.94
CA ALA A 45 -15.12 1.39 -11.24
C ALA A 45 -14.98 1.73 -12.74
N PRO A 46 -15.89 2.54 -13.32
CA PRO A 46 -15.80 2.94 -14.71
C PRO A 46 -14.46 3.64 -15.04
N ALA A 47 -13.80 3.16 -16.09
CA ALA A 47 -12.63 3.81 -16.67
C ALA A 47 -13.08 5.02 -17.52
N LEU A 48 -12.27 6.06 -17.52
CA LEU A 48 -12.44 7.28 -18.31
C LEU A 48 -11.37 7.36 -19.40
N ARG A 49 -11.68 8.08 -20.48
CA ARG A 49 -10.71 8.33 -21.55
C ARG A 49 -9.50 9.08 -20.99
N GLY A 50 -8.30 8.54 -21.23
CA GLY A 50 -7.05 9.13 -20.75
C GLY A 50 -6.60 8.64 -19.38
N ASP A 51 -7.33 7.70 -18.77
CA ASP A 51 -6.89 7.05 -17.53
C ASP A 51 -5.56 6.31 -17.73
N PRO A 52 -4.68 6.31 -16.70
CA PRO A 52 -3.52 5.45 -16.68
C PRO A 52 -3.93 3.98 -16.56
N SER A 53 -2.97 3.06 -16.74
CA SER A 53 -3.22 1.63 -16.56
C SER A 53 -3.66 1.31 -15.14
N VAL A 54 -4.73 0.51 -15.02
CA VAL A 54 -5.23 -0.02 -13.75
C VAL A 54 -4.16 -0.89 -13.08
N ARG A 55 -3.97 -0.72 -11.77
CA ARG A 55 -3.15 -1.61 -10.95
C ARG A 55 -3.99 -2.28 -9.87
N CYS A 56 -4.28 -3.57 -10.04
CA CYS A 56 -4.86 -4.40 -8.98
C CYS A 56 -3.75 -5.31 -8.41
N GLN A 57 -3.14 -4.94 -7.28
CA GLN A 57 -2.18 -5.84 -6.64
C GLN A 57 -2.88 -6.79 -5.67
N PRO A 58 -2.46 -8.07 -5.59
CA PRO A 58 -3.16 -9.10 -4.84
C PRO A 58 -2.96 -9.04 -3.32
N PHE A 59 -2.29 -8.00 -2.81
CA PHE A 59 -2.01 -7.84 -1.40
C PHE A 59 -2.48 -6.48 -0.92
N PRO A 60 -2.95 -6.36 0.32
CA PRO A 60 -3.37 -5.10 0.88
C PRO A 60 -2.15 -4.21 1.12
N ARG A 61 -2.35 -2.91 0.98
CA ARG A 61 -1.28 -1.90 1.00
C ARG A 61 -1.71 -0.69 1.79
N LEU A 62 -0.79 -0.19 2.59
CA LEU A 62 -0.88 1.12 3.20
C LEU A 62 0.12 2.04 2.51
N VAL A 63 -0.31 3.24 2.11
CA VAL A 63 0.56 4.26 1.55
C VAL A 63 0.41 5.52 2.39
N VAL A 64 1.55 6.07 2.82
CA VAL A 64 1.58 7.37 3.50
C VAL A 64 2.48 8.30 2.69
N ILE A 65 1.89 9.43 2.27
CA ILE A 65 2.63 10.45 1.53
C ILE A 65 3.54 11.19 2.51
N LEU A 66 4.84 11.15 2.28
CA LEU A 66 5.83 11.82 3.12
C LEU A 66 6.03 13.26 2.66
N ARG A 67 6.09 13.49 1.35
CA ARG A 67 6.28 14.81 0.72
C ARG A 67 5.56 14.88 -0.62
N GLY A 68 5.25 16.10 -1.05
CA GLY A 68 4.63 16.34 -2.36
C GLY A 68 3.15 16.01 -2.38
N ARG A 69 2.64 15.66 -3.57
CA ARG A 69 1.22 15.39 -3.80
C ARG A 69 1.04 14.14 -4.67
N MET A 70 0.04 13.35 -4.34
CA MET A 70 -0.34 12.17 -5.10
C MET A 70 -1.84 12.18 -5.33
N ARG A 71 -2.25 11.85 -6.55
CA ARG A 71 -3.66 11.74 -6.91
C ARG A 71 -3.98 10.30 -7.28
N TYR A 72 -5.09 9.81 -6.75
CA TYR A 72 -5.60 8.48 -7.04
C TYR A 72 -7.03 8.57 -7.54
N ALA A 73 -7.39 7.70 -8.47
CA ALA A 73 -8.78 7.27 -8.56
C ALA A 73 -8.88 5.91 -7.88
N SER A 74 -9.88 5.75 -7.04
CA SER A 74 -10.15 4.51 -6.33
C SER A 74 -11.59 4.10 -6.52
N SER A 75 -11.86 2.83 -6.25
CA SER A 75 -13.22 2.33 -6.18
C SER A 75 -13.68 2.28 -4.73
N ARG A 76 -14.89 2.78 -4.49
CA ARG A 76 -15.64 2.57 -3.25
C ARG A 76 -16.99 1.99 -3.62
N ARG A 77 -17.22 0.70 -3.30
CA ARG A 77 -18.38 -0.09 -3.76
C ARG A 77 -18.62 -0.08 -5.28
N GLY A 78 -17.57 0.05 -6.09
CA GLY A 78 -17.69 0.16 -7.55
C GLY A 78 -17.98 1.58 -8.05
N ALA A 79 -18.25 2.54 -7.15
CA ALA A 79 -18.28 3.94 -7.50
C ALA A 79 -16.85 4.49 -7.58
N ARG A 80 -16.58 5.27 -8.63
CA ARG A 80 -15.30 5.95 -8.79
C ARG A 80 -15.22 7.13 -7.84
N SER A 81 -14.15 7.20 -7.05
CA SER A 81 -13.76 8.38 -6.27
C SER A 81 -12.43 8.90 -6.79
N LEU A 82 -12.28 10.22 -6.89
CA LEU A 82 -10.99 10.86 -7.17
C LEU A 82 -10.52 11.53 -5.88
N VAL A 83 -9.28 11.24 -5.50
CA VAL A 83 -8.74 11.68 -4.21
C VAL A 83 -7.34 12.26 -4.39
N ASP A 84 -7.15 13.45 -3.84
CA ASP A 84 -5.87 14.15 -3.79
C ASP A 84 -5.27 14.07 -2.39
N GLY A 85 -4.06 13.52 -2.29
CA GLY A 85 -3.29 13.45 -1.05
C GLY A 85 -2.08 14.36 -1.07
N GLY A 86 -1.87 15.10 0.02
CA GLY A 86 -0.60 15.77 0.33
C GLY A 86 0.19 15.03 1.43
N ALA A 87 1.29 15.62 1.88
CA ALA A 87 2.06 15.09 3.01
C ALA A 87 1.19 14.76 4.24
N GLY A 88 1.40 13.58 4.82
CA GLY A 88 0.63 13.02 5.92
C GLY A 88 -0.66 12.30 5.51
N SER A 89 -1.09 12.38 4.25
CA SER A 89 -2.27 11.64 3.77
C SER A 89 -2.01 10.14 3.82
N VAL A 90 -3.02 9.40 4.26
CA VAL A 90 -2.96 7.95 4.43
C VAL A 90 -3.98 7.30 3.50
N PHE A 91 -3.51 6.37 2.68
CA PHE A 91 -4.33 5.57 1.78
C PHE A 91 -4.18 4.10 2.13
N PHE A 92 -5.32 3.42 2.28
CA PHE A 92 -5.37 1.99 2.38
C PHE A 92 -6.02 1.40 1.13
N TRP A 93 -5.32 0.45 0.52
CA TRP A 93 -5.79 -0.30 -0.63
C TRP A 93 -5.99 -1.74 -0.20
N ALA A 94 -7.24 -2.21 -0.26
CA ALA A 94 -7.57 -3.61 -0.03
C ALA A 94 -6.83 -4.54 -1.02
N SER A 95 -6.84 -5.83 -0.71
CA SER A 95 -6.41 -6.86 -1.64
C SER A 95 -7.16 -6.74 -2.96
N ASN A 96 -6.44 -6.72 -4.09
CA ASN A 96 -7.01 -6.52 -5.43
C ASN A 96 -7.76 -5.20 -5.62
N ALA A 97 -7.55 -4.19 -4.75
CA ALA A 97 -8.17 -2.88 -4.89
C ALA A 97 -7.97 -2.32 -6.31
N TRP A 98 -9.06 -1.86 -6.90
CA TRP A 98 -9.02 -1.10 -8.15
C TRP A 98 -8.54 0.30 -7.81
N ASN A 99 -7.36 0.67 -8.33
CA ASN A 99 -6.87 2.03 -8.23
C ASN A 99 -6.08 2.45 -9.48
N LEU A 100 -6.15 3.75 -9.76
CA LEU A 100 -5.38 4.45 -10.77
C LEU A 100 -4.42 5.41 -10.06
N GLU A 101 -3.18 5.47 -10.53
CA GLU A 101 -2.13 6.30 -9.95
C GLU A 101 -1.82 7.44 -10.93
N PHE A 102 -2.09 8.68 -10.54
CA PHE A 102 -1.82 9.84 -11.36
C PHE A 102 -0.52 10.51 -10.90
N TRP A 103 0.50 10.44 -11.74
CA TRP A 103 1.85 10.94 -11.45
C TRP A 103 2.06 12.38 -11.91
N ASP A 104 1.11 13.28 -11.70
CA ASP A 104 1.18 14.64 -12.27
C ASP A 104 2.17 15.55 -11.54
N ALA A 105 2.51 15.22 -10.29
CA ALA A 105 3.37 16.02 -9.43
C ALA A 105 4.47 15.16 -8.78
N ALA A 106 5.50 15.84 -8.28
CA ALA A 106 6.53 15.21 -7.48
C ALA A 106 5.93 14.68 -6.17
N THR A 107 6.32 13.46 -5.80
CA THR A 107 5.86 12.81 -4.58
C THR A 107 6.90 11.89 -4.00
N GLU A 108 6.88 11.78 -2.69
CA GLU A 108 7.63 10.79 -1.94
C GLU A 108 6.69 10.12 -0.95
N PHE A 109 6.68 8.79 -0.93
CA PHE A 109 5.83 8.04 -0.01
C PHE A 109 6.52 6.82 0.59
N LEU A 110 6.00 6.39 1.74
CA LEU A 110 6.26 5.08 2.30
C LEU A 110 5.07 4.16 2.02
N GLY A 111 5.33 3.04 1.36
CA GLY A 111 4.35 1.99 1.13
C GLY A 111 4.65 0.78 2.01
N CYS A 112 3.64 0.25 2.70
CA CYS A 112 3.69 -1.05 3.36
C CYS A 112 2.79 -2.02 2.60
N VAL A 113 3.36 -3.13 2.11
CA VAL A 113 2.62 -4.21 1.46
C VAL A 113 2.62 -5.41 2.39
N TYR A 114 1.43 -5.81 2.82
CA TYR A 114 1.28 -6.87 3.80
C TYR A 114 1.19 -8.22 3.09
N ARG A 115 2.29 -8.98 3.11
CA ARG A 115 2.32 -10.33 2.55
C ARG A 115 2.00 -11.33 3.67
N PRO A 116 1.59 -12.57 3.32
CA PRO A 116 1.36 -13.61 4.32
C PRO A 116 2.57 -13.83 5.25
N ASP A 117 3.78 -13.82 4.66
CA ASP A 117 5.00 -14.23 5.35
C ASP A 117 5.85 -13.05 5.88
N PHE A 118 5.62 -11.83 5.39
CA PHE A 118 6.42 -10.65 5.73
C PHE A 118 5.69 -9.35 5.39
N VAL A 119 6.17 -8.22 5.93
CA VAL A 119 5.75 -6.89 5.47
C VAL A 119 6.83 -6.32 4.57
N ARG A 120 6.50 -6.00 3.32
CA ARG A 120 7.41 -5.25 2.45
C ARG A 120 7.17 -3.77 2.65
N VAL A 121 8.17 -3.09 3.19
CA VAL A 121 8.21 -1.63 3.28
C VAL A 121 9.00 -1.11 2.09
N LEU A 122 8.44 -0.16 1.35
CA LEU A 122 9.12 0.48 0.25
C LEU A 122 9.05 1.99 0.39
N ARG A 123 10.17 2.67 0.13
CA ARG A 123 10.21 4.12 -0.02
C ARG A 123 10.39 4.44 -1.48
N PHE A 124 9.50 5.26 -2.01
CA PHE A 124 9.49 5.58 -3.43
C PHE A 124 9.41 7.08 -3.64
N THR A 125 10.17 7.56 -4.62
CA THR A 125 10.20 8.95 -5.03
C THR A 125 9.89 9.01 -6.51
N HIS A 126 8.88 9.79 -6.87
CA HIS A 126 8.50 10.06 -8.24
C HIS A 126 8.66 11.57 -8.52
N PRO A 127 9.38 11.99 -9.58
CA PRO A 127 9.56 13.41 -9.91
C PRO A 127 8.30 14.10 -10.45
N GLY A 128 7.33 13.32 -10.91
CA GLY A 128 6.10 13.80 -11.54
C GLY A 128 6.19 13.85 -13.06
N GLY A 129 5.04 14.07 -13.70
CA GLY A 129 4.89 14.01 -15.14
C GLY A 129 5.24 12.64 -15.75
N ARG A 130 5.78 12.68 -16.97
CA ARG A 130 6.16 11.48 -17.75
C ARG A 130 7.58 10.98 -17.44
N MET A 131 8.26 11.56 -16.45
CA MET A 131 9.62 11.18 -16.11
C MET A 131 9.64 9.79 -15.48
N ALA A 132 10.63 8.98 -15.87
CA ALA A 132 10.82 7.67 -15.26
C ALA A 132 11.13 7.82 -13.77
N ALA A 133 10.47 7.03 -12.94
CA ALA A 133 10.78 6.96 -11.52
C ALA A 133 12.14 6.28 -11.30
N GLY A 134 12.84 6.70 -10.24
CA GLY A 134 13.97 5.94 -9.72
C GLY A 134 13.52 4.61 -9.10
N PRO A 135 14.43 3.67 -8.84
CA PRO A 135 14.08 2.43 -8.17
C PRO A 135 13.53 2.69 -6.77
N ALA A 136 12.50 1.94 -6.38
CA ALA A 136 12.02 1.95 -4.99
C ALA A 136 13.10 1.37 -4.07
N ARG A 137 13.34 1.99 -2.92
CA ARG A 137 14.17 1.39 -1.88
C ARG A 137 13.32 0.43 -1.07
N ILE A 138 13.72 -0.84 -1.00
CA ILE A 138 12.89 -1.90 -0.41
C ILE A 138 13.53 -2.46 0.86
N ALA A 139 12.72 -2.49 1.92
CA ALA A 139 12.98 -3.17 3.18
C ALA A 139 11.93 -4.25 3.44
N HIS A 140 12.36 -5.39 3.98
CA HIS A 140 11.45 -6.46 4.39
C HIS A 140 11.43 -6.51 5.93
N HIS A 141 10.32 -6.09 6.50
CA HIS A 141 10.05 -6.09 7.93
C HIS A 141 9.37 -7.41 8.33
N THR A 142 9.74 -7.90 9.53
CA THR A 142 9.49 -9.23 10.13
C THR A 142 10.32 -10.40 9.55
N ARG A 143 10.77 -11.31 10.43
CA ARG A 143 11.34 -12.65 10.12
C ARG A 143 10.28 -13.75 10.24
N ALA A 144 9.02 -13.38 10.48
CA ALA A 144 7.92 -14.28 10.79
C ALA A 144 6.62 -13.80 10.12
N PRO A 145 5.71 -14.72 9.73
CA PRO A 145 4.43 -14.38 9.13
C PRO A 145 3.65 -13.40 10.02
N LEU A 146 2.73 -12.65 9.42
CA LEU A 146 1.75 -11.91 10.20
C LEU A 146 0.99 -12.92 11.07
N GLY A 147 1.05 -12.74 12.40
CA GLY A 147 0.33 -13.59 13.35
C GLY A 147 -1.20 -13.53 13.11
N ALA A 148 -1.96 -14.36 13.83
CA ALA A 148 -3.41 -14.44 13.64
C ALA A 148 -4.10 -13.06 13.73
N ALA A 149 -3.72 -12.23 14.70
CA ALA A 149 -4.24 -10.87 14.85
C ALA A 149 -3.94 -9.97 13.64
N GLY A 150 -2.73 -10.06 13.08
CA GLY A 150 -2.35 -9.30 11.88
C GLY A 150 -3.14 -9.73 10.65
N ARG A 151 -3.33 -11.04 10.46
CA ARG A 151 -4.17 -11.57 9.37
C ARG A 151 -5.64 -11.17 9.53
N GLN A 152 -6.16 -11.22 10.76
CA GLN A 152 -7.52 -10.81 11.06
C GLN A 152 -7.73 -9.31 10.78
N LEU A 153 -6.79 -8.45 11.19
CA LEU A 153 -6.83 -7.03 10.88
C LEU A 153 -6.92 -6.77 9.37
N LEU A 154 -6.08 -7.45 8.58
CA LEU A 154 -6.12 -7.31 7.12
C LEU A 154 -7.43 -7.80 6.52
N ALA A 155 -7.94 -8.95 6.98
CA ALA A 155 -9.23 -9.46 6.55
C ALA A 155 -10.38 -8.50 6.90
N SER A 156 -10.35 -7.89 8.09
CA SER A 156 -11.32 -6.88 8.50
C SER A 156 -11.23 -5.60 7.67
N LEU A 157 -10.04 -5.18 7.25
CA LEU A 157 -9.87 -4.02 6.37
C LEU A 157 -10.34 -4.31 4.94
N ASP A 158 -10.08 -5.52 4.42
CA ASP A 158 -10.63 -5.96 3.14
C ASP A 158 -12.17 -6.01 3.20
N ALA A 159 -12.76 -6.52 4.29
CA ALA A 159 -14.20 -6.52 4.51
C ALA A 159 -14.78 -5.08 4.61
N LEU A 160 -14.12 -4.19 5.34
CA LEU A 160 -14.53 -2.79 5.45
C LEU A 160 -14.55 -2.09 4.08
N ALA A 161 -13.60 -2.41 3.20
CA ALA A 161 -13.55 -1.86 1.84
C ALA A 161 -14.69 -2.38 0.93
N GLU A 162 -15.30 -3.51 1.27
CA GLU A 162 -16.50 -4.06 0.60
C GLU A 162 -17.80 -3.51 1.19
N ASP A 163 -17.83 -3.29 2.51
CA ASP A 163 -19.01 -2.90 3.28
C ASP A 163 -19.26 -1.39 3.33
N GLY A 164 -18.23 -0.53 3.10
CA GLY A 164 -18.24 0.92 3.32
C GLY A 164 -18.37 1.79 2.08
#